data_AF-A0A520EPS3-F1
#
_entry.id   AF-A0A520EPS3-F1
#
_cell.length_a   1.000
_cell.length_b   1.000
_cell.length_c   1.000
_cell.angle_alpha   90.00
_cell.angle_beta   90.00
_cell.angle_gamma   90.00
#
_symmetry.space_group_name_H-M   'P 1'
#
loop_
_entity.id
_entity.type
_entity.pdbx_description
1 polymer ?
#
loop_
_entity_poly.entity_id
_entity_poly.type
_entity_poly.pdbx_seq_one_letter_code
_entity_poly.pdbx_strand_id
1 'polypeptide(L)'
;MVAGPMTVPVRRGPVLPSPIFVAVLAIAGIGGALAWTADDVTSVAARIGVFVLVLAGWIASVCLHEFGHAYTAFRAGDREVELRGYLTLNPLKYTHPLLSIVLPVVFIAIGGIGLPGGAVYLRTGQFSASTQRRIALAGPFANAVLAVVLLMVIKLFGTDGTNAAFWYGLSFLAFLQIMATIL
;
A
#
# COMPACT_ATOMS: atom_id res chain seq x y z
N MET A 1 -5.39 -0.58 -49.03
CA MET A 1 -6.23 -0.18 -47.88
C MET A 1 -5.32 -0.16 -46.66
N VAL A 2 -4.84 1.01 -46.24
CA VAL A 2 -3.99 1.15 -45.04
C VAL A 2 -4.93 1.22 -43.84
N ALA A 3 -4.85 0.25 -42.92
CA ALA A 3 -5.60 0.29 -41.67
C ALA A 3 -5.14 1.52 -40.87
N GLY A 4 -6.04 2.47 -40.65
CA GLY A 4 -5.78 3.64 -39.81
C GLY A 4 -5.49 3.23 -38.35
N PRO A 5 -4.78 4.06 -37.58
CA PRO A 5 -4.44 3.75 -36.19
C PRO A 5 -5.72 3.50 -35.38
N MET A 6 -5.81 2.31 -34.79
CA MET A 6 -6.88 1.92 -33.87
C MET A 6 -6.80 2.80 -32.62
N THR A 7 -7.60 3.86 -32.57
CA THR A 7 -7.79 4.65 -31.36
C THR A 7 -8.65 3.85 -30.39
N VAL A 8 -8.02 3.07 -29.51
CA VAL A 8 -8.72 2.42 -28.40
C VAL A 8 -9.29 3.54 -27.51
N PRO A 9 -10.61 3.63 -27.33
CA PRO A 9 -11.19 4.68 -26.52
C PRO A 9 -10.73 4.51 -25.07
N VAL A 10 -9.97 5.48 -24.58
CA VAL A 10 -9.57 5.60 -23.18
C VAL A 10 -10.84 5.81 -22.35
N ARG A 11 -11.25 4.81 -21.57
CA ARG A 11 -12.39 4.94 -20.66
C ARG A 11 -12.00 5.89 -19.52
N ARG A 12 -12.37 7.17 -19.66
CA ARG A 12 -12.34 8.19 -18.59
C ARG A 12 -13.36 7.88 -17.50
N GLY A 13 -13.20 6.74 -16.82
CA GLY A 13 -13.95 6.45 -15.60
C GLY A 13 -13.28 7.11 -14.39
N PRO A 14 -14.03 7.50 -13.36
CA PRO A 14 -13.42 7.86 -12.09
C PRO A 14 -12.56 6.70 -11.58
N VAL A 15 -11.38 7.04 -11.07
CA VAL A 15 -10.43 6.12 -10.46
C VAL A 15 -11.00 5.65 -9.12
N LEU A 16 -11.93 4.70 -9.17
CA LEU A 16 -12.61 4.18 -7.99
C LEU A 16 -11.74 3.10 -7.32
N PRO A 17 -11.58 3.12 -5.99
CA PRO A 17 -10.95 2.03 -5.27
C PRO A 17 -11.70 0.72 -5.54
N SER A 18 -10.96 -0.34 -5.84
CA SER A 18 -11.57 -1.65 -6.07
C SER A 18 -12.30 -2.15 -4.81
N PRO A 19 -13.38 -2.95 -4.95
CA PRO A 19 -14.04 -3.57 -3.79
C PRO A 19 -13.08 -4.40 -2.91
N ILE A 20 -12.05 -4.98 -3.53
CA ILE A 20 -11.00 -5.74 -2.82
C ILE A 20 -10.18 -4.82 -1.93
N PHE A 21 -9.79 -3.64 -2.43
CA PHE A 21 -9.08 -2.65 -1.61
C PHE A 21 -9.94 -2.17 -0.43
N VAL A 22 -11.23 -1.92 -0.66
CA VAL A 22 -12.17 -1.57 0.40
C VAL A 22 -12.28 -2.69 1.44
N ALA A 23 -12.33 -3.95 1.01
CA ALA A 23 -12.31 -5.10 1.91
C ALA A 23 -11.02 -5.17 2.73
N VAL A 24 -9.85 -4.90 2.13
CA VAL A 24 -8.57 -4.82 2.86
C VAL A 24 -8.61 -3.73 3.93
N LEU A 25 -9.13 -2.54 3.62
CA LEU A 25 -9.30 -1.47 4.60
C LEU A 25 -10.27 -1.86 5.72
N ALA A 26 -11.37 -2.53 5.40
CA ALA A 26 -12.32 -3.03 6.39
C ALA A 26 -11.67 -4.07 7.32
N ILE A 27 -10.87 -4.99 6.78
CA ILE A 27 -10.10 -5.97 7.56
C ILE A 27 -9.10 -5.27 8.49
N ALA A 28 -8.38 -4.25 8.00
CA ALA A 28 -7.49 -3.45 8.83
C ALA A 28 -8.25 -2.77 9.99
N GLY A 29 -9.41 -2.20 9.70
CA GLY A 29 -10.30 -1.60 10.71
C GLY A 29 -10.79 -2.59 11.75
N ILE A 30 -11.17 -3.82 11.34
CA ILE A 30 -11.56 -4.89 12.26
C ILE A 30 -10.40 -5.31 13.16
N GLY A 31 -9.20 -5.49 12.60
CA GLY A 31 -7.99 -5.79 13.37
C GLY A 31 -7.68 -4.68 14.37
N GLY A 32 -7.80 -3.42 13.95
CA GLY A 32 -7.62 -2.25 14.79
C GLY A 32 -8.64 -2.19 15.93
N ALA A 33 -9.93 -2.43 15.64
CA ALA A 33 -10.98 -2.48 16.66
C ALA A 33 -10.73 -3.59 17.68
N LEU A 34 -10.32 -4.78 17.23
CA LEU A 34 -9.99 -5.89 18.11
C LEU A 34 -8.78 -5.59 19.01
N ALA A 35 -7.75 -4.94 18.47
CA ALA A 35 -6.59 -4.49 19.25
C ALA A 35 -6.95 -3.34 20.21
N TRP A 36 -7.89 -2.48 19.83
CA TRP A 36 -8.37 -1.37 20.66
C TRP A 36 -9.13 -1.87 21.88
N THR A 37 -10.03 -2.84 21.70
CA THR A 37 -10.87 -3.36 22.79
C THR A 37 -10.19 -4.46 23.62
N ALA A 38 -8.92 -4.76 23.38
CA ALA A 38 -8.22 -5.79 24.12
C ALA A 38 -7.84 -5.30 25.53
N ASP A 39 -8.25 -6.05 26.56
CA ASP A 39 -8.02 -5.71 27.96
C ASP A 39 -6.53 -5.76 28.35
N ASP A 40 -5.77 -6.66 27.72
CA ASP A 40 -4.35 -6.86 27.98
C ASP A 40 -3.57 -7.09 26.68
N VAL A 41 -2.35 -6.53 26.62
CA VAL A 41 -1.48 -6.60 25.43
C VAL A 41 -0.98 -8.01 25.11
N THR A 42 -0.95 -8.90 26.11
CA THR A 42 -0.52 -10.29 25.94
C THR A 42 -1.67 -11.20 25.51
N SER A 43 -2.91 -10.73 25.57
CA SER A 43 -4.10 -11.47 25.20
C SER A 43 -4.08 -11.95 23.74
N VAL A 44 -4.77 -13.07 23.47
CA VAL A 44 -4.89 -13.61 22.11
C VAL A 44 -5.60 -12.60 21.19
N ALA A 45 -6.62 -11.91 21.69
CA ALA A 45 -7.33 -10.87 20.95
C ALA A 45 -6.39 -9.72 20.54
N ALA A 46 -5.55 -9.22 21.45
CA ALA A 46 -4.55 -8.19 21.12
C ALA A 46 -3.60 -8.66 20.01
N ARG A 47 -3.04 -9.87 20.13
CA ARG A 47 -2.10 -10.43 19.13
C ARG A 47 -2.74 -10.57 17.76
N ILE A 48 -3.95 -11.13 17.70
CA ILE A 48 -4.68 -11.29 16.43
C ILE A 48 -5.04 -9.92 15.85
N GLY A 49 -5.55 -9.00 16.67
CA GLY A 49 -5.95 -7.67 16.24
C GLY A 49 -4.78 -6.90 15.64
N VAL A 50 -3.63 -6.87 16.34
CA VAL A 50 -2.40 -6.24 15.86
C VAL A 50 -1.92 -6.88 14.57
N PHE A 51 -1.85 -8.21 14.50
CA PHE A 51 -1.41 -8.91 13.30
C PHE A 51 -2.29 -8.56 12.09
N VAL A 52 -3.61 -8.60 12.24
CA VAL A 52 -4.57 -8.29 11.18
C VAL A 52 -4.48 -6.83 10.76
N LEU A 53 -4.40 -5.89 11.71
CA LEU A 53 -4.24 -4.46 11.46
C LEU A 53 -2.99 -4.19 10.62
N VAL A 54 -1.84 -4.72 11.05
CA VAL A 54 -0.54 -4.49 10.42
C VAL A 54 -0.52 -5.13 9.03
N LEU A 55 -0.96 -6.38 8.91
CA LEU A 55 -0.93 -7.10 7.64
C LEU A 55 -1.83 -6.43 6.58
N ALA A 56 -3.08 -6.15 6.93
CA ALA A 56 -4.01 -5.51 5.99
C ALA A 56 -3.60 -4.06 5.70
N GLY A 57 -3.11 -3.32 6.70
CA GLY A 57 -2.54 -1.99 6.52
C GLY A 57 -1.33 -1.97 5.59
N TRP A 58 -0.45 -2.97 5.70
CA TRP A 58 0.68 -3.15 4.81
C TRP A 58 0.25 -3.46 3.37
N ILE A 59 -0.71 -4.36 3.16
CA ILE A 59 -1.25 -4.64 1.83
C ILE A 59 -1.84 -3.36 1.21
N ALA A 60 -2.57 -2.57 2.01
CA ALA A 60 -3.11 -1.29 1.56
C ALA A 60 -1.99 -0.29 1.19
N SER A 61 -0.92 -0.20 1.98
CA SER A 61 0.20 0.70 1.70
C SER A 61 0.97 0.30 0.43
N VAL A 62 1.18 -0.99 0.20
CA VAL A 62 1.74 -1.51 -1.06
C VAL A 62 0.87 -1.12 -2.25
N CYS A 63 -0.46 -1.22 -2.14
CA CYS A 63 -1.35 -0.77 -3.22
C CYS A 63 -1.18 0.72 -3.52
N LEU A 64 -1.02 1.55 -2.48
CA LEU A 64 -0.74 2.99 -2.63
C LEU A 64 0.64 3.25 -3.27
N HIS A 65 1.65 2.47 -2.90
CA HIS A 65 3.00 2.53 -3.47
C HIS A 65 2.98 2.26 -4.99
N GLU A 66 2.42 1.11 -5.38
CA GLU A 66 2.30 0.72 -6.79
C GLU A 66 1.41 1.68 -7.59
N PHE A 67 0.32 2.16 -6.95
CA PHE A 67 -0.52 3.19 -7.54
C PHE A 67 0.25 4.49 -7.78
N GLY A 68 1.11 4.92 -6.87
CA GLY A 68 1.95 6.10 -7.03
C GLY A 68 2.83 6.02 -8.28
N HIS A 69 3.50 4.88 -8.48
CA HIS A 69 4.27 4.60 -9.68
C HIS A 69 3.41 4.64 -10.95
N ALA A 70 2.30 3.89 -10.97
CA ALA A 70 1.41 3.78 -12.11
C ALA A 70 0.74 5.12 -12.46
N TYR A 71 0.31 5.89 -11.47
CA TYR A 71 -0.30 7.20 -11.64
C TYR A 71 0.70 8.21 -12.20
N THR A 72 1.95 8.20 -11.71
CA THR A 72 2.99 9.09 -12.23
C THR A 72 3.39 8.73 -13.66
N ALA A 73 3.47 7.44 -13.98
CA ALA A 73 3.70 6.96 -15.35
C ALA A 73 2.53 7.33 -16.28
N PHE A 74 1.29 7.20 -15.82
CA PHE A 74 0.10 7.63 -16.56
C PHE A 74 0.14 9.13 -16.90
N ARG A 75 0.50 9.96 -15.92
CA ARG A 75 0.65 11.41 -16.12
C ARG A 75 1.81 11.75 -17.04
N ALA A 76 2.85 10.93 -17.08
CA ALA A 76 3.97 11.06 -18.00
C ALA A 76 3.64 10.60 -19.45
N GLY A 77 2.54 9.88 -19.65
CA GLY A 77 2.04 9.47 -20.97
C GLY A 77 1.95 7.95 -21.18
N ASP A 78 2.31 7.12 -20.19
CA ASP A 78 2.12 5.66 -20.29
C ASP A 78 0.63 5.33 -20.15
N ARG A 79 -0.05 5.02 -21.26
CA ARG A 79 -1.47 4.67 -21.25
C ARG A 79 -1.72 3.17 -21.00
N GLU A 80 -0.69 2.33 -21.01
CA GLU A 80 -0.88 0.89 -20.75
C GLU A 80 -1.21 0.61 -19.28
N VAL A 81 -0.78 1.46 -18.36
CA VAL A 81 -1.08 1.29 -16.91
C VAL A 81 -2.58 1.35 -16.60
N GLU A 82 -3.33 2.12 -17.38
CA GLU A 82 -4.79 2.21 -17.27
C GLU A 82 -5.44 0.93 -17.80
N LEU A 83 -4.99 0.43 -18.96
CA LEU A 83 -5.48 -0.82 -19.56
C LEU A 83 -5.21 -2.03 -18.67
N ARG A 84 -4.07 -2.05 -17.97
CA ARG A 84 -3.72 -3.09 -16.99
C ARG A 84 -4.50 -2.96 -15.68
N GLY A 85 -5.20 -1.84 -15.46
CA GLY A 85 -6.02 -1.60 -14.27
C GLY A 85 -5.24 -1.26 -13.01
N TYR A 86 -3.97 -0.84 -13.14
CA TYR A 86 -3.11 -0.48 -11.99
C TYR A 86 -3.63 0.77 -11.24
N LEU A 87 -4.49 1.55 -11.88
CA LEU A 87 -5.11 2.72 -11.27
C LEU A 87 -6.29 2.35 -10.34
N THR A 88 -6.63 1.08 -10.12
CA THR A 88 -7.81 0.70 -9.32
C THR A 88 -7.51 0.34 -7.85
N LEU A 89 -6.26 0.50 -7.40
CA LEU A 89 -5.79 0.08 -6.07
C LEU A 89 -6.02 -1.42 -5.79
N ASN A 90 -6.19 -2.24 -6.84
CA ASN A 90 -6.50 -3.64 -6.67
C ASN A 90 -5.21 -4.46 -6.45
N PRO A 91 -4.99 -5.04 -5.25
CA PRO A 91 -3.77 -5.80 -4.96
C PRO A 91 -3.56 -6.98 -5.90
N LEU A 92 -4.63 -7.57 -6.43
CA LEU A 92 -4.56 -8.73 -7.33
C LEU A 92 -4.11 -8.39 -8.74
N LYS A 93 -4.07 -7.11 -9.10
CA LYS A 93 -3.63 -6.68 -10.43
C LYS A 93 -2.14 -6.40 -10.52
N TYR A 94 -1.42 -6.32 -9.40
CA TYR A 94 0.03 -6.11 -9.42
C TYR A 94 0.77 -7.40 -9.78
N THR A 95 1.97 -7.28 -10.34
CA THR A 95 2.64 -8.36 -11.08
C THR A 95 2.94 -9.60 -10.24
N HIS A 96 3.22 -9.43 -8.95
CA HIS A 96 3.56 -10.54 -8.06
C HIS A 96 2.80 -10.50 -6.74
N PRO A 97 1.48 -10.73 -6.74
CA PRO A 97 0.64 -10.67 -5.53
C PRO A 97 1.12 -11.64 -4.45
N LEU A 98 1.64 -12.80 -4.88
CA LEU A 98 2.23 -13.81 -4.00
C LEU A 98 3.45 -13.27 -3.24
N LEU A 99 4.38 -12.59 -3.91
CA LEU A 99 5.54 -11.97 -3.26
C LEU A 99 5.12 -10.76 -2.41
N SER A 100 4.11 -10.00 -2.86
CA SER A 100 3.53 -8.85 -2.17
C SER A 100 2.77 -9.18 -0.88
N ILE A 101 2.25 -10.40 -0.77
CA ILE A 101 1.37 -10.80 0.34
C ILE A 101 2.05 -11.85 1.22
N VAL A 102 2.65 -12.89 0.64
CA VAL A 102 3.23 -13.99 1.42
C VAL A 102 4.53 -13.58 2.10
N LEU A 103 5.40 -12.84 1.41
CA LEU A 103 6.68 -12.44 2.00
C LEU A 103 6.48 -11.53 3.23
N PRO A 104 5.61 -10.50 3.18
CA PRO A 104 5.30 -9.70 4.37
C PRO A 104 4.59 -10.48 5.47
N VAL A 105 3.69 -11.43 5.16
CA VAL A 105 3.08 -12.32 6.17
C VAL A 105 4.16 -13.09 6.91
N VAL A 106 5.12 -13.66 6.19
CA VAL A 106 6.23 -14.42 6.79
C VAL A 106 7.12 -13.50 7.61
N PHE A 107 7.53 -12.34 7.10
CA PHE A 107 8.36 -11.41 7.87
C PHE A 107 7.64 -10.87 9.11
N ILE A 108 6.38 -10.45 9.00
CA ILE A 108 5.59 -9.95 10.14
C ILE A 108 5.39 -11.06 11.19
N ALA A 109 5.14 -12.31 10.77
CA ALA A 109 4.96 -13.44 11.70
C ALA A 109 6.22 -13.80 12.51
N ILE A 110 7.41 -13.47 12.00
CA ILE A 110 8.70 -13.75 12.67
C ILE A 110 9.27 -12.48 13.33
N GLY A 111 8.56 -11.34 13.29
CA GLY A 111 9.02 -10.05 13.84
C GLY A 111 10.03 -9.29 12.96
N GLY A 112 10.07 -9.60 11.66
CA GLY A 112 11.01 -9.10 10.66
C GLY A 112 10.59 -7.83 9.90
N ILE A 113 11.40 -7.48 8.90
CA ILE A 113 11.40 -6.23 8.14
C ILE A 113 10.39 -6.30 6.97
N GLY A 114 9.62 -5.23 6.77
CA GLY A 114 8.74 -5.09 5.59
C GLY A 114 9.57 -4.85 4.33
N LEU A 115 9.47 -5.75 3.36
CA LEU A 115 10.10 -5.61 2.04
C LEU A 115 9.04 -5.16 1.04
N PRO A 116 9.25 -4.07 0.28
CA PRO A 116 8.30 -3.66 -0.76
C PRO A 116 8.13 -4.81 -1.74
N GLY A 117 6.95 -5.42 -1.69
CA GLY A 117 6.56 -6.53 -2.52
C GLY A 117 5.41 -6.07 -3.38
N GLY A 118 5.64 -5.97 -4.67
CA GLY A 118 4.74 -5.41 -5.66
C GLY A 118 5.63 -4.85 -6.74
N ALA A 119 5.42 -5.24 -7.98
CA ALA A 119 6.07 -4.60 -9.08
C ALA A 119 4.98 -4.27 -10.09
N VAL A 120 4.93 -3.04 -10.56
CA VAL A 120 4.17 -2.68 -11.76
C VAL A 120 5.08 -2.76 -12.97
N TYR A 121 4.62 -3.41 -14.03
CA TYR A 121 5.27 -3.29 -15.34
C TYR A 121 4.98 -1.92 -15.95
N LEU A 122 6.02 -1.08 -16.03
CA LEU A 122 5.97 0.27 -16.60
C LEU A 122 6.93 0.36 -17.80
N ARG A 123 6.53 1.06 -18.86
CA ARG A 123 7.42 1.29 -20.03
C ARG A 123 8.31 2.51 -19.80
N THR A 124 9.10 2.50 -18.74
CA THR A 124 9.93 3.64 -18.34
C THR A 124 11.04 3.98 -19.34
N GLY A 125 11.51 2.99 -20.10
CA GLY A 125 12.60 3.14 -21.08
C GLY A 125 12.33 4.12 -22.23
N GLN A 126 11.08 4.55 -22.40
CA GLN A 126 10.68 5.53 -23.43
C GLN A 126 10.70 6.98 -22.91
N PHE A 127 10.88 7.19 -21.60
CA PHE A 127 10.86 8.51 -20.98
C PHE A 127 12.27 9.03 -20.67
N SER A 128 12.40 10.36 -20.53
CA SER A 128 13.64 10.99 -20.08
C SER A 128 14.05 10.54 -18.67
N ALA A 129 15.35 10.58 -18.37
CA ALA A 129 15.88 10.18 -17.06
C ALA A 129 15.20 10.91 -15.87
N SER A 130 14.86 12.19 -16.03
CA SER A 130 14.13 12.97 -15.02
C SER A 130 12.73 12.41 -14.76
N THR A 131 12.03 11.98 -15.81
CA THR A 131 10.70 11.38 -15.69
C THR A 131 10.77 9.97 -15.10
N GLN A 132 11.75 9.17 -15.50
CA GLN A 132 12.01 7.86 -14.89
C GLN A 132 12.25 7.97 -13.38
N ARG A 133 13.07 8.95 -12.95
CA ARG A 133 13.32 9.21 -11.53
C ARG A 133 12.05 9.60 -10.78
N ARG A 134 11.20 10.46 -11.36
CA ARG A 134 9.92 10.85 -10.74
C ARG A 134 8.97 9.65 -10.61
N ILE A 135 8.90 8.80 -11.63
CA ILE A 135 8.12 7.56 -11.58
C ILE A 135 8.66 6.66 -10.46
N ALA A 136 9.96 6.43 -10.40
CA ALA A 136 10.60 5.58 -9.39
C ALA A 136 10.49 6.12 -7.95
N LEU A 137 10.38 7.44 -7.76
CA LEU A 137 10.22 8.02 -6.42
C LEU A 137 8.76 8.10 -5.95
N ALA A 138 7.78 7.91 -6.85
CA ALA A 138 6.38 8.12 -6.52
C ALA A 138 5.83 7.12 -5.49
N GLY A 139 6.20 5.84 -5.60
CA GLY A 139 5.85 4.81 -4.62
C GLY A 139 6.47 5.08 -3.24
N PRO A 140 7.81 5.23 -3.13
CA PRO A 140 8.47 5.59 -1.87
C PRO A 140 7.92 6.89 -1.25
N PHE A 141 7.56 7.88 -2.07
CA PHE A 141 6.92 9.10 -1.58
C PHE A 141 5.54 8.83 -0.95
N ALA A 142 4.73 7.94 -1.52
CA ALA A 142 3.45 7.54 -0.94
C ALA A 142 3.65 6.89 0.45
N ASN A 143 4.65 6.02 0.59
CA ASN A 143 5.01 5.42 1.88
C ASN A 143 5.47 6.47 2.89
N ALA A 144 6.31 7.43 2.47
CA ALA A 144 6.78 8.52 3.32
C ALA A 144 5.61 9.38 3.85
N VAL A 145 4.67 9.74 2.98
CA VAL A 145 3.47 10.50 3.37
C VAL A 145 2.64 9.69 4.37
N LEU A 146 2.42 8.40 4.10
CA LEU A 146 1.67 7.54 5.01
C LEU A 146 2.37 7.39 6.38
N ALA A 147 3.69 7.24 6.39
CA ALA A 147 4.49 7.20 7.62
C ALA A 147 4.27 8.46 8.47
N VAL A 148 4.36 9.64 7.84
CA VAL A 148 4.14 10.93 8.53
C VAL A 148 2.73 11.02 9.08
N VAL A 149 1.70 10.64 8.30
CA VAL A 149 0.30 10.64 8.75
C VAL A 149 0.12 9.73 9.96
N LEU A 150 0.62 8.49 9.91
CA LEU A 150 0.50 7.53 11.01
C LEU A 150 1.20 8.05 12.28
N LEU A 151 2.43 8.56 12.15
CA LEU A 151 3.18 9.12 13.27
C LEU A 151 2.50 10.35 13.87
N MET A 152 1.90 11.21 13.04
CA MET A 152 1.14 12.36 13.52
C MET A 152 -0.10 11.92 14.29
N VAL A 153 -0.83 10.92 13.82
CA VAL A 153 -1.98 10.35 14.54
C VAL A 153 -1.54 9.78 15.89
N ILE A 154 -0.46 8.98 15.93
CA ILE A 154 0.08 8.43 17.18
C ILE A 154 0.51 9.53 18.14
N LYS A 155 1.21 10.56 17.65
CA LYS A 155 1.67 11.68 18.47
C LYS A 155 0.50 12.46 19.10
N LEU A 156 -0.58 12.66 18.35
CA LEU A 156 -1.72 13.47 18.79
C LEU A 156 -2.70 12.70 19.68
N PHE A 157 -2.85 11.39 19.47
CA PHE A 157 -3.92 10.61 20.10
C PHE A 157 -3.46 9.40 20.91
N GLY A 158 -2.22 8.93 20.73
CA GLY A 158 -1.73 7.65 21.27
C GLY A 158 -0.70 7.75 22.39
N THR A 159 -0.64 8.88 23.09
CA THR A 159 0.37 9.13 24.15
C THR A 159 -0.17 9.04 25.57
N ASP A 160 -1.47 8.76 25.73
CA ASP A 160 -2.14 8.70 27.04
C ASP A 160 -1.98 7.36 27.78
N GLY A 161 -1.36 6.36 27.14
CA GLY A 161 -1.11 5.03 27.71
C GLY A 161 -2.31 4.08 27.65
N THR A 162 -3.42 4.49 27.05
CA THR A 162 -4.60 3.64 26.84
C THR A 162 -4.49 2.84 25.54
N ASN A 163 -5.24 1.74 25.41
CA ASN A 163 -5.32 0.94 24.18
C ASN A 163 -3.95 0.54 23.59
N ALA A 164 -2.99 0.21 24.47
CA ALA A 164 -1.59 0.04 24.10
C ALA A 164 -1.35 -0.94 22.93
N ALA A 165 -2.11 -2.03 22.85
CA ALA A 165 -2.01 -3.00 21.76
C ALA A 165 -2.26 -2.34 20.38
N PHE A 166 -3.32 -1.53 20.26
CA PHE A 166 -3.61 -0.79 19.03
C PHE A 166 -2.47 0.15 18.65
N TRP A 167 -1.96 0.94 19.60
CA TRP A 167 -0.89 1.90 19.33
C TRP A 167 0.44 1.24 18.99
N TYR A 168 0.75 0.08 19.59
CA TYR A 168 1.91 -0.72 19.18
C TYR A 168 1.77 -1.23 17.75
N GLY A 169 0.59 -1.73 17.37
CA GLY A 169 0.32 -2.15 16.00
C GLY A 169 0.44 -1.00 15.00
N LEU A 170 -0.14 0.16 15.32
CA LEU A 170 -0.07 1.34 14.46
C LEU A 170 1.36 1.89 14.34
N SER A 171 2.12 1.86 15.44
CA SER A 171 3.54 2.25 15.47
C SER A 171 4.41 1.31 14.64
N PHE A 172 4.17 0.00 14.74
CA PHE A 172 4.86 -0.98 13.91
C PHE A 172 4.52 -0.79 12.42
N LEU A 173 3.25 -0.56 12.09
CA LEU A 173 2.85 -0.25 10.72
C LEU A 173 3.55 1.02 10.20
N ALA A 174 3.66 2.07 11.01
CA ALA A 174 4.38 3.30 10.67
C ALA A 174 5.88 3.03 10.43
N PHE A 175 6.51 2.22 11.28
CA PHE A 175 7.89 1.76 11.09
C PHE A 175 8.08 1.05 9.75
N LEU A 176 7.15 0.15 9.39
CA LEU A 176 7.20 -0.54 8.09
C LEU A 176 7.13 0.46 6.91
N GLN A 177 6.36 1.55 7.02
CA GLN A 177 6.31 2.58 5.97
C GLN A 177 7.63 3.34 5.81
N ILE A 178 8.32 3.60 6.93
CA ILE A 178 9.66 4.23 6.90
C ILE A 178 10.65 3.31 6.19
N MET A 179 10.65 2.02 6.54
CA MET A 179 11.50 1.03 5.87
C MET A 179 11.22 0.97 4.37
N ALA A 180 9.94 0.90 3.99
CA ALA A 180 9.50 0.86 2.60
C ALA A 180 9.69 2.19 1.83
N THR A 181 10.13 3.26 2.49
CA THR A 181 10.55 4.51 1.83
C THR A 181 12.02 4.46 1.40
N ILE A 182 12.84 3.66 2.10
CA ILE A 182 14.30 3.61 1.94
C ILE A 182 14.73 2.43 1.07
N LEU A 183 14.02 1.31 1.17
CA LEU A 183 14.26 0.06 0.42
C LEU A 183 13.63 0.11 -0.97
#